data_AF-A0A6M0C529-F1
#
_entry.id   AF-A0A6M0C529-F1
#
_cell.length_a   1.000
_cell.length_b   1.000
_cell.length_c   1.000
_cell.angle_alpha   90.00
_cell.angle_beta   90.00
_cell.angle_gamma   90.00
#
_symmetry.space_group_name_H-M   'P 1'
#
loop_
_entity.id
_entity.type
_entity.pdbx_description
1 polymer ?
#
loop_
_entity_poly.entity_id
_entity_poly.type
_entity_poly.pdbx_seq_one_letter_code
_entity_poly.pdbx_strand_id
1 'polypeptide(L)' 'IVNLKLENYEEAIADQIAVLDIDPNLAQAYYVRGEAERELGKYSEAIADFEKAATLCEKQGKLELAEKAKEAIEALGGR' A
#
# COMPACT_ATOMS: atom_id res chain seq x y z
N ILE A 1 10.27 -12.71 -22.37
CA ILE A 1 9.23 -12.91 -21.35
C ILE A 1 8.63 -11.54 -21.10
N VAL A 2 7.33 -11.37 -21.29
CA VAL A 2 6.68 -10.05 -21.32
C VAL A 2 6.43 -9.59 -19.88
N ASN A 3 6.85 -8.37 -19.53
CA ASN A 3 6.82 -7.79 -18.17
C ASN A 3 5.43 -7.21 -17.77
N LEU A 4 4.35 -7.72 -18.35
CA LEU A 4 2.99 -7.16 -18.20
C LEU A 4 2.55 -7.00 -16.74
N LYS A 5 2.99 -7.89 -15.82
CA LYS A 5 2.68 -7.72 -14.39
C LYS A 5 3.39 -6.53 -13.76
N LEU A 6 4.67 -6.33 -14.03
CA LEU A 6 5.44 -5.21 -13.48
C LEU A 6 4.90 -3.87 -14.00
N GLU A 7 4.59 -3.82 -15.30
CA GLU A 7 3.99 -2.65 -15.95
C GLU A 7 2.63 -2.28 -15.31
N ASN A 8 1.79 -3.29 -15.03
CA ASN A 8 0.51 -3.06 -14.35
C ASN A 8 0.67 -2.58 -12.91
N TYR A 9 1.68 -3.04 -12.17
CA TYR A 9 1.93 -2.58 -10.80
C TYR A 9 2.47 -1.15 -10.77
N GLU A 10 3.34 -0.79 -11.72
CA GLU A 10 3.82 0.59 -11.86
C GLU A 10 2.68 1.55 -12.24
N GLU A 11 1.79 1.15 -13.15
CA GLU A 11 0.60 1.93 -13.49
C GLU A 11 -0.37 2.05 -12.30
N ALA A 12 -0.58 0.96 -11.55
CA ALA A 12 -1.40 0.99 -10.33
C ALA A 12 -0.84 1.96 -9.28
N ILE A 13 0.49 2.02 -9.11
CA ILE A 13 1.12 2.99 -8.21
C ILE A 13 0.85 4.42 -8.69
N ALA A 14 0.98 4.69 -9.99
CA ALA A 14 0.71 6.02 -10.55
C ALA A 14 -0.76 6.45 -10.37
N ASP A 15 -1.70 5.53 -10.59
CA ASP A 15 -3.12 5.79 -10.35
C ASP A 15 -3.39 6.10 -8.87
N GLN A 16 -2.81 5.34 -7.95
CA GLN A 16 -2.97 5.63 -6.52
C GLN A 16 -2.30 6.91 -6.06
N ILE A 17 -1.20 7.34 -6.69
CA ILE A 17 -0.62 8.66 -6.43
C ILE A 17 -1.62 9.75 -6.79
N ALA A 18 -2.30 9.66 -7.94
CA ALA A 18 -3.30 10.63 -8.34
C ALA A 18 -4.51 10.64 -7.39
N VAL A 19 -4.95 9.47 -6.93
CA VAL A 19 -6.02 9.36 -5.92
C VAL A 19 -5.60 10.02 -4.60
N LEU A 20 -4.37 9.80 -4.15
CA LEU A 20 -3.83 10.37 -2.91
C LEU A 20 -3.58 11.88 -3.00
N ASP A 21 -3.39 12.43 -4.20
CA ASP A 21 -3.33 13.88 -4.44
C ASP A 21 -4.70 14.54 -4.20
N ILE A 22 -5.78 13.84 -4.54
CA ILE A 22 -7.16 14.29 -4.35
C ILE A 22 -7.62 14.07 -2.90
N ASP A 23 -7.39 12.88 -2.34
CA ASP A 23 -7.71 12.54 -0.96
C ASP A 23 -6.51 11.87 -0.25
N PRO A 24 -5.67 12.67 0.44
CA PRO A 24 -4.51 12.16 1.16
C PRO A 24 -4.86 11.40 2.45
N ASN A 25 -6.16 11.30 2.81
CA ASN A 25 -6.61 10.55 3.98
C ASN A 25 -7.22 9.20 3.61
N LEU A 26 -7.14 8.80 2.33
CA LEU A 26 -7.68 7.53 1.88
C LEU A 26 -6.75 6.36 2.23
N ALA A 27 -6.97 5.76 3.39
CA ALA A 27 -6.21 4.61 3.89
C ALA A 27 -6.12 3.45 2.87
N GLN A 28 -7.19 3.21 2.12
CA GLN A 28 -7.24 2.14 1.12
C GLN A 28 -6.29 2.38 -0.06
N ALA A 29 -6.10 3.64 -0.49
CA ALA A 29 -5.16 3.96 -1.57
C ALA A 29 -3.72 3.68 -1.15
N TYR A 30 -3.34 4.03 0.08
CA TYR A 30 -2.04 3.65 0.65
C TYR A 30 -1.86 2.13 0.72
N TYR A 31 -2.88 1.39 1.17
CA TYR A 31 -2.79 -0.09 1.21
C TYR A 31 -2.59 -0.70 -0.18
N VAL A 32 -3.36 -0.25 -1.18
CA VAL A 32 -3.25 -0.77 -2.56
C VAL A 32 -1.89 -0.41 -3.18
N ARG A 33 -1.39 0.81 -2.93
CA ARG A 33 -0.06 1.22 -3.39
C ARG A 33 1.04 0.37 -2.76
N GLY A 34 0.97 0.13 -1.45
CA GLY A 34 1.90 -0.75 -0.75
C GLY A 34 1.87 -2.21 -1.24
N GLU A 35 0.71 -2.75 -1.63
CA GLU A 35 0.64 -4.07 -2.26
C GLU A 35 1.33 -4.10 -3.63
N ALA A 36 1.11 -3.09 -4.47
CA ALA A 36 1.78 -2.99 -5.76
C ALA A 36 3.32 -2.86 -5.59
N GLU A 37 3.77 -2.05 -4.63
CA GLU A 37 5.18 -1.90 -4.28
C GLU A 37 5.79 -3.21 -3.77
N ARG A 38 5.06 -3.96 -2.94
CA ARG A 38 5.47 -5.30 -2.49
C ARG A 38 5.69 -6.23 -3.66
N GLU A 39 4.78 -6.26 -4.64
CA GLU A 39 4.88 -7.12 -5.82
C GLU A 39 6.06 -6.72 -6.73
N LEU A 40 6.45 -5.44 -6.71
CA LEU A 40 7.65 -4.91 -7.38
C LEU A 40 8.94 -5.15 -6.58
N GLY A 41 8.88 -5.70 -5.37
CA GLY A 41 10.03 -5.91 -4.50
C GLY A 41 10.49 -4.65 -3.74
N LYS A 42 9.72 -3.57 -3.80
CA LYS A 42 9.94 -2.29 -3.10
C LYS A 42 9.44 -2.37 -1.65
N TYR A 43 10.03 -3.27 -0.87
CA TYR A 43 9.49 -3.61 0.45
C TYR A 43 9.56 -2.46 1.45
N SER A 44 10.57 -1.60 1.37
CA SER A 44 10.69 -0.44 2.26
C SER A 44 9.59 0.60 1.99
N GLU A 45 9.32 0.90 0.71
CA GLU A 45 8.19 1.76 0.34
C GLU A 45 6.84 1.14 0.74
N ALA A 46 6.66 -0.15 0.47
CA ALA A 46 5.44 -0.87 0.84
C ALA A 46 5.13 -0.80 2.34
N ILE A 47 6.14 -1.01 3.18
CA ILE A 47 6.00 -0.92 4.65
C ILE A 47 5.54 0.48 5.05
N ALA A 48 6.16 1.54 4.52
CA ALA A 48 5.80 2.91 4.85
C ALA A 48 4.34 3.23 4.49
N ASP A 49 3.87 2.70 3.35
CA ASP A 49 2.49 2.86 2.91
C ASP A 49 1.49 2.06 3.76
N PHE A 50 1.83 0.82 4.14
CA PHE A 50 1.00 0.06 5.06
C PHE A 50 0.91 0.72 6.44
N GLU A 51 2.00 1.31 6.95
CA GLU A 51 1.98 2.06 8.21
C GLU A 51 1.05 3.28 8.13
N LYS A 52 1.08 3.98 6.99
CA LYS A 52 0.20 5.11 6.73
C LYS A 52 -1.27 4.68 6.65
N ALA A 53 -1.54 3.58 5.95
CA ALA A 53 -2.88 2.99 5.84
C ALA A 53 -3.43 2.63 7.23
N ALA A 54 -2.62 1.94 8.06
CA ALA A 54 -3.00 1.57 9.43
C ALA A 54 -3.33 2.81 10.28
N THR A 55 -2.45 3.82 10.27
CA THR A 55 -2.62 5.06 11.04
C THR A 55 -3.90 5.81 10.64
N LEU A 56 -4.19 5.89 9.34
CA LEU A 56 -5.40 6.56 8.84
C LEU A 56 -6.66 5.77 9.15
N CYS A 57 -6.60 4.44 9.07
CA CYS A 57 -7.71 3.58 9.43
C CYS A 57 -8.05 3.62 10.91
N GLU A 58 -7.05 3.64 11.79
CA GLU A 58 -7.25 3.83 13.24
C GLU A 58 -7.96 5.17 13.53
N LYS A 59 -7.57 6.25 12.82
CA LYS A 59 -8.26 7.55 12.92
C LYS A 59 -9.71 7.53 12.43
N GLN A 60 -10.01 6.69 11.44
CA GLN A 60 -11.36 6.57 10.86
C GLN A 60 -12.22 5.50 11.54
N GLY A 61 -11.70 4.78 12.54
CA GLY A 61 -12.37 3.65 13.20
C GLY A 61 -12.50 2.40 12.33
N LYS A 62 -11.75 2.31 11.22
CA LYS A 62 -11.77 1.19 10.27
C LYS A 62 -10.69 0.17 10.64
N LEU A 63 -10.93 -0.60 11.69
CA LEU A 63 -9.94 -1.49 12.29
C LEU A 63 -9.50 -2.66 11.36
N GLU A 64 -10.39 -3.15 10.50
CA GLU A 64 -10.09 -4.33 9.66
C GLU A 64 -8.93 -4.10 8.67
N LEU A 65 -8.87 -2.93 8.01
CA LEU A 65 -7.77 -2.62 7.10
C LEU A 65 -6.47 -2.35 7.88
N ALA A 66 -6.57 -1.80 9.10
CA ALA A 66 -5.41 -1.57 9.95
C ALA A 66 -4.76 -2.89 10.39
N GLU A 67 -5.55 -3.91 10.71
CA GLU A 67 -5.03 -5.25 11.02
C GLU A 67 -4.33 -5.85 9.79
N LYS A 68 -4.99 -5.84 8.62
CA LYS A 68 -4.39 -6.33 7.36
C LYS A 68 -3.09 -5.61 7.01
N ALA A 69 -3.02 -4.30 7.23
CA ALA A 69 -1.82 -3.52 6.98
C ALA A 69 -0.68 -3.90 7.95
N LYS A 70 -0.99 -4.11 9.23
CA LYS A 70 -0.01 -4.58 10.24
C LYS A 70 0.51 -5.98 9.91
N GLU A 71 -0.36 -6.90 9.54
CA GLU A 71 0.02 -8.24 9.08
C GLU A 71 0.95 -8.18 7.86
N ALA A 72 0.66 -7.30 6.90
CA ALA A 72 1.52 -7.09 5.74
C ALA A 72 2.90 -6.55 6.12
N ILE A 73 2.98 -5.61 7.07
CA ILE A 73 4.26 -5.10 7.59
C ILE A 73 5.07 -6.21 8.25
N GLU A 74 4.45 -7.02 9.11
CA GLU A 74 5.13 -8.14 9.79
C GLU A 74 5.64 -9.18 8.78
N ALA A 75 4.85 -9.50 7.76
CA ALA A 75 5.24 -10.42 6.70
C ALA A 75 6.43 -9.91 5.86
N LEU A 76 6.66 -8.59 5.83
CA LEU A 76 7.75 -7.96 5.10
C LEU A 76 8.97 -7.68 5.97
N GLY A 77 8.78 -7.34 7.25
CA GLY A 77 9.86 -7.09 8.20
C GLY A 77 10.56 -8.36 8.70
N GLY A 78 9.92 -9.53 8.56
CA GLY A 78 10.51 -10.82 8.90
C GLY A 78 11.41 -11.46 7.82
N ARG A 79 11.74 -10.73 6.75
CA ARG A 79 12.55 -11.22 5.62
C ARG A 79 14.02 -10.87 5.73
#